data_AF-A0A6L3XZN8-F1
#
_entry.id   AF-A0A6L3XZN8-F1
#
_cell.length_a   1.000
_cell.length_b   1.000
_cell.length_c   1.000
_cell.angle_alpha   90.00
_cell.angle_beta   90.00
_cell.angle_gamma   90.00
#
_symmetry.space_group_name_H-M   'P 1'
#
loop_
_entity.id
_entity.type
_entity.pdbx_description
1 polymer ?
#
loop_
_entity_poly.entity_id
_entity_poly.type
_entity_poly.pdbx_seq_one_letter_code
_entity_poly.pdbx_strand_id
1 'polypeptide(L)'
;MKRIIFYSWQSDLPSKSNRNIIEGALKKALSAIKKDASETVEPVLDRDTAGTPGSPSISDTIFKKISTSDVFIADVSIINASESSKKTSNPNVLIELGFAISQLGWDRIILIQNTFFGGPEELPFDLRGRRVVTYSYDPEDDTKSEVRGILQGRLEHALKYALKDSSVGSLQSGSSAPVWWGEWINYNHNRSYGGHLFIRETSSAGFLFDLSVYSGSHSGKITSQAVFVSRDMAYAKIQNQNSEYGEISFRRNIVDGKKFLSIDETADCSSHRGMGVIFSGEFQWSSDNLFELGFLNELDLQRIYSVLGSYYFDFKKRMEGIGEGENLDTFEAKVFYGGVRGMYTYMEGIIMLSSEGGIWLAYLDDNDIKYFTNDINWKTKTPRTIDNWRSRFQQVEIKYISDTSTLPHDALGEILKNLEDEMTEE
;
A
#
# COMPACT_ATOMS: atom_id res chain seq x y z
N MET A 1 14.53 -4.35 -11.01
CA MET A 1 13.14 -3.84 -11.14
C MET A 1 13.14 -2.59 -12.01
N LYS A 2 12.23 -2.48 -12.98
CA LYS A 2 12.09 -1.28 -13.81
C LYS A 2 11.39 -0.18 -13.01
N ARG A 3 11.92 1.04 -13.01
CA ARG A 3 11.30 2.21 -12.36
C ARG A 3 10.96 3.27 -13.42
N ILE A 4 9.72 3.73 -13.45
CA ILE A 4 9.22 4.71 -14.40
C ILE A 4 9.38 6.10 -13.78
N ILE A 5 10.00 7.01 -14.52
CA ILE A 5 10.22 8.39 -14.11
C ILE A 5 9.47 9.25 -15.11
N PHE A 6 8.42 9.92 -14.65
CA PHE A 6 7.63 10.81 -15.49
C PHE A 6 8.17 12.23 -15.41
N TYR A 7 8.50 12.83 -16.55
CA TYR A 7 8.95 14.22 -16.64
C TYR A 7 7.87 15.10 -17.26
N SER A 8 7.28 15.95 -16.43
CA SER A 8 6.37 17.03 -16.79
C SER A 8 7.16 18.29 -17.15
N TRP A 9 7.09 18.68 -18.42
CA TRP A 9 7.83 19.80 -19.00
C TRP A 9 6.86 20.89 -19.49
N GLN A 10 7.40 22.08 -19.73
CA GLN A 10 6.63 23.23 -20.22
C GLN A 10 7.21 23.83 -21.51
N SER A 11 6.36 24.49 -22.29
CA SER A 11 6.72 25.14 -23.55
C SER A 11 6.77 26.67 -23.51
N ASP A 12 6.43 27.30 -22.39
CA ASP A 12 6.31 28.77 -22.31
C ASP A 12 7.66 29.48 -22.20
N LEU A 13 8.73 28.75 -21.83
CA LEU A 13 10.10 29.26 -21.76
C LEU A 13 10.97 28.75 -22.91
N PRO A 14 12.08 29.45 -23.24
CA PRO A 14 12.99 29.03 -24.29
C PRO A 14 13.49 27.59 -24.08
N SER A 15 13.24 26.71 -25.06
CA SER A 15 13.57 25.28 -24.93
C SER A 15 15.07 25.03 -24.71
N LYS A 16 15.94 25.91 -25.23
CA LYS A 16 17.40 25.86 -25.03
C LYS A 16 17.78 25.98 -23.56
N SER A 17 17.13 26.90 -22.83
CA SER A 17 17.41 27.19 -21.43
C SER A 17 16.68 26.27 -20.46
N ASN A 18 15.61 25.59 -20.90
CA ASN A 18 14.74 24.77 -20.05
C ASN A 18 14.67 23.31 -20.51
N ARG A 19 13.64 22.95 -21.29
CA ARG A 19 13.37 21.57 -21.72
C ARG A 19 14.63 20.80 -22.15
N ASN A 20 15.46 21.38 -23.01
CA ASN A 20 16.62 20.69 -23.57
C ASN A 20 17.73 20.45 -22.54
N ILE A 21 17.96 21.39 -21.62
CA ILE A 21 18.99 21.23 -20.60
C ILE A 21 18.53 20.27 -19.50
N ILE A 22 17.26 20.35 -19.10
CA ILE A 22 16.66 19.43 -18.11
C ILE A 22 16.64 18.01 -18.65
N GLU A 23 16.09 17.79 -19.86
CA GLU A 23 16.01 16.46 -20.46
C GLU A 23 17.41 15.86 -20.69
N GLY A 24 18.37 16.69 -21.13
CA GLY A 24 19.76 16.28 -21.31
C GLY A 24 20.44 15.89 -20.00
N ALA A 25 20.19 16.63 -18.92
CA ALA A 25 20.71 16.32 -17.59
C ALA A 25 20.06 15.06 -17.00
N LEU A 26 18.72 14.92 -17.13
CA LEU A 26 17.98 13.73 -16.70
C LEU A 26 18.49 12.48 -17.39
N LYS A 27 18.59 12.46 -18.73
CA LYS A 27 19.09 11.29 -19.47
C LYS A 27 20.48 10.85 -19.01
N LYS A 28 21.37 11.81 -18.73
CA LYS A 28 22.71 11.50 -18.20
C LYS A 28 22.67 10.97 -16.77
N ALA A 29 21.88 11.58 -15.89
CA ALA A 29 21.70 11.12 -14.50
C ALA A 29 21.15 9.69 -14.47
N LEU A 30 20.12 9.38 -15.28
CA LEU A 30 19.56 8.04 -15.37
C LEU A 30 20.55 7.02 -15.93
N SER A 31 21.37 7.41 -16.91
CA SER A 31 22.43 6.56 -17.43
C SER A 31 23.52 6.29 -16.39
N ALA A 32 23.84 7.26 -15.53
CA ALA A 32 24.79 7.07 -14.42
C ALA A 32 24.23 6.11 -13.37
N ILE A 33 22.97 6.31 -12.96
CA ILE A 33 22.27 5.42 -12.01
C ILE A 33 22.21 3.98 -12.54
N LYS A 34 21.89 3.79 -13.83
CA LYS A 34 21.84 2.46 -14.46
C LYS A 34 23.19 1.72 -14.46
N LYS A 35 24.31 2.44 -14.47
CA LYS A 35 25.66 1.86 -14.45
C LYS A 35 26.14 1.50 -13.05
N ASP A 36 25.47 2.00 -12.02
CA ASP A 36 25.81 1.77 -10.63
C ASP A 36 25.38 0.34 -10.24
N ALA A 37 26.34 -0.59 -10.17
CA ALA A 37 26.07 -2.02 -9.97
C ALA A 37 25.44 -2.35 -8.59
N SER A 38 25.42 -1.40 -7.65
CA SER A 38 24.72 -1.53 -6.37
C SER A 38 23.21 -1.29 -6.48
N GLU A 39 22.72 -0.73 -7.58
CA GLU A 39 21.32 -0.39 -7.78
C GLU A 39 20.67 -1.42 -8.72
N THR A 40 19.72 -2.21 -8.24
CA THR A 40 18.96 -3.19 -9.05
C THR A 40 17.84 -2.53 -9.88
N VAL A 41 17.93 -1.22 -10.09
CA VAL A 41 16.87 -0.37 -10.64
C VAL A 41 17.17 0.02 -12.09
N GLU A 42 16.22 -0.22 -12.99
CA GLU A 42 16.29 0.26 -14.37
C GLU A 42 15.35 1.46 -14.57
N PRO A 43 15.87 2.70 -14.52
CA PRO A 43 15.04 3.90 -14.71
C PRO A 43 14.66 4.11 -16.18
N VAL A 44 13.40 4.43 -16.43
CA VAL A 44 12.87 4.80 -17.75
C VAL A 44 12.21 6.16 -17.70
N LEU A 45 12.66 7.07 -18.56
CA LEU A 45 12.07 8.40 -18.70
C LEU A 45 10.84 8.35 -19.61
N ASP A 46 9.67 8.68 -19.08
CA ASP A 46 8.42 8.84 -19.82
C ASP A 46 7.98 10.32 -19.83
N ARG A 47 7.19 10.71 -20.84
CA ARG A 47 6.66 12.06 -21.05
C ARG A 47 5.47 12.06 -22.01
N ASP A 48 4.64 13.10 -21.93
CA ASP A 48 3.53 13.37 -22.86
C ASP A 48 2.68 12.12 -23.14
N THR A 49 2.23 11.95 -24.39
CA THR A 49 1.57 10.75 -24.92
C THR A 49 2.53 9.76 -25.59
N ALA A 50 3.85 9.93 -25.44
CA ALA A 50 4.85 9.15 -26.17
C ALA A 50 4.71 7.63 -25.89
N GLY A 51 4.69 6.80 -26.94
CA GLY A 51 4.58 5.35 -26.79
C GLY A 51 3.16 4.80 -26.61
N THR A 52 2.12 5.64 -26.61
CA THR A 52 0.72 5.19 -26.61
C THR A 52 0.19 5.07 -28.06
N PRO A 53 -0.28 3.89 -28.51
CA PRO A 53 -0.82 3.72 -29.87
C PRO A 53 -2.22 4.35 -30.02
N GLY A 54 -2.54 4.85 -31.22
CA GLY A 54 -3.85 5.41 -31.57
C GLY A 54 -3.98 6.92 -31.33
N SER A 55 -5.23 7.39 -31.16
CA SER A 55 -5.56 8.81 -30.90
C SER A 55 -6.17 8.98 -29.51
N PRO A 56 -5.42 8.76 -28.42
CA PRO A 56 -5.96 8.83 -27.07
C PRO A 56 -6.19 10.28 -26.63
N SER A 57 -7.08 10.48 -25.65
CA SER A 57 -7.18 11.74 -24.92
C SER A 57 -5.83 12.07 -24.27
N ILE A 58 -5.29 13.25 -24.60
CA ILE A 58 -3.94 13.68 -24.16
C ILE A 58 -3.88 13.72 -22.63
N SER A 59 -4.85 14.39 -22.00
CA SER A 59 -4.91 14.55 -20.55
C SER A 59 -5.08 13.23 -19.82
N ASP A 60 -5.97 12.34 -20.27
CA ASP A 60 -6.20 11.04 -19.62
C ASP A 60 -4.98 10.13 -19.73
N THR A 61 -4.27 10.19 -20.85
CA THR A 61 -3.03 9.43 -21.05
C THR A 61 -1.93 9.91 -20.11
N ILE A 62 -1.78 11.23 -19.97
CA ILE A 62 -0.80 11.83 -19.08
C ILE A 62 -1.10 11.45 -17.63
N PHE A 63 -2.35 11.61 -17.17
CA PHE A 63 -2.71 11.24 -15.79
C PHE A 63 -2.52 9.73 -15.53
N LYS A 64 -2.87 8.86 -16.49
CA LYS A 64 -2.61 7.42 -16.37
C LYS A 64 -1.11 7.09 -16.28
N LYS A 65 -0.27 7.79 -17.03
CA LYS A 65 1.19 7.61 -16.94
C LYS A 65 1.76 8.13 -15.62
N ILE A 66 1.25 9.26 -15.14
CA ILE A 66 1.64 9.81 -13.84
C ILE A 66 1.25 8.83 -12.71
N SER A 67 0.04 8.28 -12.70
CA SER A 67 -0.42 7.35 -11.66
C SER A 67 0.34 6.03 -11.61
N THR A 68 1.04 5.67 -12.70
CA THR A 68 1.86 4.46 -12.81
C THR A 68 3.35 4.74 -12.73
N SER A 69 3.76 5.99 -12.51
CA SER A 69 5.16 6.37 -12.36
C SER A 69 5.65 6.19 -10.93
N ASP A 70 6.95 5.90 -10.76
CA ASP A 70 7.59 5.77 -9.45
C ASP A 70 8.12 7.11 -8.93
N VAL A 71 8.52 8.00 -9.84
CA VAL A 71 9.01 9.35 -9.52
C VAL A 71 8.44 10.32 -10.55
N PHE A 72 7.93 11.45 -10.08
CA PHE A 72 7.44 12.53 -10.92
C PHE A 72 8.34 13.76 -10.82
N ILE A 73 8.66 14.34 -11.96
CA ILE A 73 9.57 15.48 -12.09
C ILE A 73 8.83 16.62 -12.77
N ALA A 74 8.80 17.80 -12.13
CA ALA A 74 8.11 18.98 -12.63
C ALA A 74 9.05 20.14 -12.93
N ASP A 75 9.00 20.69 -14.15
CA ASP A 75 9.60 21.98 -14.48
C ASP A 75 8.72 23.14 -13.98
N VAL A 76 9.02 23.63 -12.77
CA VAL A 76 8.28 24.72 -12.12
C VAL A 76 8.89 26.10 -12.38
N SER A 77 9.73 26.24 -13.40
CA SER A 77 10.30 27.53 -13.80
C SER A 77 9.20 28.59 -14.04
N ILE A 78 9.43 29.80 -13.55
CA ILE A 78 8.45 30.90 -13.60
C ILE A 78 8.32 31.39 -15.04
N ILE A 79 7.09 31.42 -15.56
CA ILE A 79 6.82 31.75 -16.97
C ILE A 79 6.61 33.25 -17.20
N ASN A 80 6.32 34.02 -16.14
CA ASN A 80 6.01 35.44 -16.18
C ASN A 80 7.02 36.29 -15.37
N ALA A 81 8.31 35.98 -15.49
CA ALA A 81 9.39 36.63 -14.75
C ALA A 81 9.47 38.15 -14.98
N SER A 82 9.11 38.62 -16.17
CA SER A 82 9.11 40.04 -16.54
C SER A 82 7.88 40.83 -16.09
N GLU A 83 6.83 40.16 -15.61
CA GLU A 83 5.58 40.82 -15.24
C GLU A 83 5.55 41.26 -13.76
N SER A 84 4.88 42.36 -13.45
CA SER A 84 4.63 42.77 -12.05
C SER A 84 3.49 41.99 -11.39
N SER A 85 2.82 41.10 -12.14
CA SER A 85 1.73 40.24 -11.69
C SER A 85 2.24 39.14 -10.76
N LYS A 86 1.32 38.40 -10.13
CA LYS A 86 1.68 37.24 -9.30
C LYS A 86 2.45 36.22 -10.16
N LYS A 87 3.64 35.85 -9.70
CA LYS A 87 4.49 34.86 -10.39
C LYS A 87 3.81 33.49 -10.43
N THR A 88 3.96 32.79 -11.55
CA THR A 88 3.42 31.44 -11.75
C THR A 88 4.33 30.59 -12.62
N SER A 89 4.27 29.28 -12.38
CA SER A 89 4.79 28.26 -13.30
C SER A 89 3.73 27.95 -14.38
N ASN A 90 4.08 27.09 -15.34
CA ASN A 90 3.13 26.62 -16.35
C ASN A 90 1.90 25.93 -15.71
N PRO A 91 0.66 26.33 -16.05
CA PRO A 91 -0.56 25.77 -15.46
C PRO A 91 -0.77 24.27 -15.67
N ASN A 92 -0.36 23.72 -16.82
CA ASN A 92 -0.49 22.29 -17.10
C ASN A 92 0.44 21.48 -16.18
N VAL A 93 1.70 21.92 -16.04
CA VAL A 93 2.65 21.32 -15.10
C VAL A 93 2.12 21.38 -13.67
N LEU A 94 1.47 22.48 -13.27
CA LEU A 94 0.86 22.61 -11.93
C LEU A 94 -0.32 21.65 -11.70
N ILE A 95 -1.17 21.43 -12.71
CA ILE A 95 -2.26 20.45 -12.65
C ILE A 95 -1.71 19.03 -12.55
N GLU A 96 -0.74 18.69 -13.41
CA GLU A 96 -0.06 17.39 -13.41
C GLU A 96 0.67 17.15 -12.08
N LEU A 97 1.31 18.17 -11.52
CA LEU A 97 1.95 18.14 -10.21
C LEU A 97 0.93 17.89 -9.09
N GLY A 98 -0.20 18.60 -9.09
CA GLY A 98 -1.27 18.37 -8.12
C GLY A 98 -1.79 16.93 -8.16
N PHE A 99 -2.00 16.40 -9.36
CA PHE A 99 -2.37 15.00 -9.55
C PHE A 99 -1.27 14.05 -9.06
N ALA A 100 0.00 14.28 -9.44
CA ALA A 100 1.13 13.46 -9.01
C ALA A 100 1.30 13.43 -7.49
N ILE A 101 1.13 14.58 -6.80
CA ILE A 101 1.16 14.65 -5.33
C ILE A 101 0.06 13.77 -4.73
N SER A 102 -1.15 13.76 -5.32
CA SER A 102 -2.26 12.92 -4.84
C SER A 102 -1.99 11.43 -4.98
N GLN A 103 -1.28 11.01 -6.02
CA GLN A 103 -1.02 9.60 -6.34
C GLN A 103 0.26 9.06 -5.68
N LEU A 104 1.33 9.85 -5.67
CA LEU A 104 2.68 9.39 -5.32
C LEU A 104 3.18 9.95 -3.98
N GLY A 105 2.57 11.04 -3.49
CA GLY A 105 3.07 11.78 -2.33
C GLY A 105 4.33 12.61 -2.62
N TRP A 106 4.64 13.55 -1.74
CA TRP A 106 5.74 14.52 -1.93
C TRP A 106 7.14 13.88 -2.01
N ASP A 107 7.33 12.72 -1.37
CA ASP A 107 8.63 12.04 -1.31
C ASP A 107 9.09 11.52 -2.70
N ARG A 108 8.16 11.40 -3.65
CA ARG A 108 8.42 10.99 -5.05
C ARG A 108 8.38 12.15 -6.04
N ILE A 109 8.27 13.39 -5.56
CA ILE A 109 8.21 14.58 -6.39
C ILE A 109 9.58 15.28 -6.42
N ILE A 110 10.11 15.53 -7.61
CA ILE A 110 11.29 16.37 -7.81
C ILE A 110 10.85 17.64 -8.55
N LEU A 111 10.89 18.77 -7.85
CA LEU A 111 10.69 20.09 -8.46
C LEU A 111 12.01 20.57 -9.06
N ILE A 112 11.97 21.07 -10.30
CA ILE A 112 13.11 21.64 -11.01
C ILE A 112 12.80 23.08 -11.41
N GLN A 113 13.74 24.00 -11.21
CA GLN A 113 13.56 25.40 -11.56
C GLN A 113 14.82 26.00 -12.19
N ASN A 114 14.65 26.71 -13.31
CA ASN A 114 15.64 27.65 -13.82
C ASN A 114 15.50 28.99 -13.08
N THR A 115 16.44 29.32 -12.22
CA THR A 115 16.43 30.53 -11.39
C THR A 115 16.76 31.81 -12.15
N PHE A 116 17.16 31.71 -13.43
CA PHE A 116 17.24 32.88 -14.30
C PHE A 116 15.89 33.62 -14.42
N PHE A 117 14.78 32.88 -14.33
CA PHE A 117 13.42 33.42 -14.42
C PHE A 117 12.82 33.78 -13.04
N GLY A 118 13.62 33.83 -11.98
CA GLY A 118 13.18 34.13 -10.62
C GLY A 118 13.47 33.00 -9.65
N GLY A 119 13.59 33.35 -8.37
CA GLY A 119 14.04 32.44 -7.31
C GLY A 119 12.93 31.52 -6.77
N PRO A 120 13.27 30.46 -6.01
CA PRO A 120 12.29 29.57 -5.38
C PRO A 120 11.31 30.28 -4.43
N GLU A 121 11.73 31.41 -3.84
CA GLU A 121 10.91 32.27 -2.99
C GLU A 121 9.76 32.95 -3.73
N GLU A 122 9.91 33.14 -5.05
CA GLU A 122 8.90 33.76 -5.90
C GLU A 122 7.87 32.74 -6.43
N LEU A 123 8.10 31.44 -6.23
CA LEU A 123 7.15 30.41 -6.64
C LEU A 123 5.78 30.59 -5.95
N PRO A 124 4.70 30.02 -6.55
CA PRO A 124 3.38 29.93 -5.90
C PRO A 124 3.47 29.41 -4.47
N PHE A 125 2.59 29.90 -3.59
CA PHE A 125 2.69 29.66 -2.14
C PHE A 125 2.69 28.16 -1.77
N ASP A 126 2.01 27.29 -2.54
CA ASP A 126 1.99 25.83 -2.34
C ASP A 126 3.35 25.16 -2.58
N LEU A 127 4.19 25.77 -3.44
CA LEU A 127 5.53 25.30 -3.78
C LEU A 127 6.61 26.00 -2.96
N ARG A 128 6.31 27.21 -2.45
CA ARG A 128 7.21 27.97 -1.61
C ARG A 128 7.55 27.19 -0.34
N GLY A 129 8.84 27.05 -0.03
CA GLY A 129 9.33 26.28 1.11
C GLY A 129 9.52 24.78 0.85
N ARG A 130 9.16 24.29 -0.35
CA ARG A 130 9.54 22.94 -0.81
C ARG A 130 10.99 22.96 -1.30
N ARG A 131 11.66 21.80 -1.22
CA ARG A 131 13.00 21.63 -1.81
C ARG A 131 12.87 21.62 -3.33
N VAL A 132 13.64 22.49 -3.99
CA VAL A 132 13.67 22.61 -5.46
C VAL A 132 15.08 22.37 -5.96
N VAL A 133 15.22 21.55 -6.99
CA VAL A 133 16.48 21.38 -7.74
C VAL A 133 16.62 22.58 -8.66
N THR A 134 17.48 23.52 -8.27
CA THR A 134 17.70 24.74 -9.05
C THR A 134 18.87 24.58 -10.03
N TYR A 135 18.83 25.35 -11.10
CA TYR A 135 19.97 25.70 -11.94
C TYR A 135 19.73 27.11 -12.47
N SER A 136 20.77 27.80 -12.94
CA SER A 136 20.63 29.10 -13.59
C SER A 136 21.24 29.02 -14.98
N TYR A 137 20.46 29.31 -16.02
CA TYR A 137 20.97 29.35 -17.38
C TYR A 137 20.21 30.38 -18.20
N ASP A 138 20.94 31.40 -18.64
CA ASP A 138 20.49 32.38 -19.62
C ASP A 138 20.52 31.73 -21.03
N PRO A 139 19.42 31.80 -21.80
CA PRO A 139 19.40 31.29 -23.17
C PRO A 139 20.51 31.84 -24.09
N GLU A 140 21.05 33.03 -23.82
CA GLU A 140 22.10 33.68 -24.61
C GLU A 140 23.53 33.25 -24.23
N ASP A 141 23.70 32.52 -23.12
CA ASP A 141 25.01 32.10 -22.63
C ASP A 141 25.53 30.81 -23.31
N ASP A 142 26.86 30.68 -23.41
CA ASP A 142 27.58 29.54 -24.00
C ASP A 142 28.04 28.50 -22.95
N THR A 143 27.74 28.72 -21.67
CA THR A 143 28.08 27.82 -20.54
C THR A 143 27.20 26.56 -20.44
N LYS A 144 26.42 26.24 -21.48
CA LYS A 144 25.42 25.15 -21.48
C LYS A 144 25.96 23.82 -20.96
N SER A 145 27.19 23.46 -21.32
CA SER A 145 27.77 22.17 -20.94
C SER A 145 28.07 22.08 -19.44
N GLU A 146 28.56 23.18 -18.86
CA GLU A 146 28.86 23.30 -17.43
C GLU A 146 27.59 23.24 -16.60
N VAL A 147 26.59 24.07 -16.95
CA VAL A 147 25.30 24.10 -16.24
C VAL A 147 24.61 22.74 -16.29
N ARG A 148 24.65 22.06 -17.44
CA ARG A 148 24.10 20.70 -17.57
C ARG A 148 24.82 19.70 -16.68
N GLY A 149 26.14 19.82 -16.51
CA GLY A 149 26.92 18.95 -15.62
C GLY A 149 26.53 19.14 -14.15
N ILE A 150 26.36 20.39 -13.72
CA ILE A 150 25.89 20.74 -12.37
C ILE A 150 24.47 20.19 -12.15
N LEU A 151 23.56 20.46 -13.09
CA LEU A 151 22.18 19.97 -13.02
C LEU A 151 22.13 18.45 -13.01
N GLN A 152 22.95 17.77 -13.81
CA GLN A 152 23.06 16.31 -13.79
C GLN A 152 23.42 15.79 -12.39
N GLY A 153 24.46 16.33 -11.74
CA GLY A 153 24.86 15.86 -10.40
C GLY A 153 23.77 16.09 -9.35
N ARG A 154 23.07 17.24 -9.41
CA ARG A 154 21.93 17.53 -8.51
C ARG A 154 20.77 16.58 -8.75
N LEU A 155 20.43 16.30 -10.00
CA LEU A 155 19.37 15.37 -10.37
C LEU A 155 19.72 13.94 -10.00
N GLU A 156 20.96 13.49 -10.22
CA GLU A 156 21.40 12.16 -9.80
C GLU A 156 21.23 11.98 -8.30
N HIS A 157 21.62 12.96 -7.48
CA HIS A 157 21.43 12.89 -6.03
C HIS A 157 19.95 12.89 -5.63
N ALA A 158 19.14 13.77 -6.23
CA ALA A 158 17.70 13.84 -5.95
C ALA A 158 16.97 12.55 -6.37
N LEU A 159 17.31 12.01 -7.54
CA LEU A 159 16.79 10.75 -8.06
C LEU A 159 17.24 9.57 -7.20
N LYS A 160 18.51 9.50 -6.79
CA LYS A 160 18.98 8.47 -5.86
C LYS A 160 18.19 8.54 -4.56
N TYR A 161 17.93 9.71 -3.98
CA TYR A 161 17.09 9.82 -2.79
C TYR A 161 15.64 9.37 -3.05
N ALA A 162 15.02 9.89 -4.12
CA ALA A 162 13.66 9.55 -4.52
C ALA A 162 13.50 8.09 -4.96
N LEU A 163 14.59 7.38 -5.30
CA LEU A 163 14.60 5.96 -5.65
C LEU A 163 15.07 5.07 -4.49
N LYS A 164 15.95 5.55 -3.60
CA LYS A 164 16.49 4.82 -2.44
C LYS A 164 15.44 4.57 -1.37
N ASP A 165 14.37 5.36 -1.37
CA ASP A 165 13.19 5.12 -0.55
C ASP A 165 12.15 4.21 -1.24
N SER A 166 12.58 3.32 -2.13
CA SER A 166 11.70 2.37 -2.83
C SER A 166 11.06 1.30 -1.93
N SER A 167 11.26 1.37 -0.60
CA SER A 167 10.41 0.74 0.41
C SER A 167 9.03 1.39 0.56
N VAL A 168 8.75 2.49 -0.14
CA VAL A 168 7.39 3.08 -0.28
C VAL A 168 6.77 2.76 -1.65
N GLY A 169 7.35 1.79 -2.37
CA GLY A 169 6.77 1.15 -3.56
C GLY A 169 6.82 -0.39 -3.46
N SER A 170 7.53 -0.95 -2.48
CA SER A 170 7.03 -2.13 -1.77
C SER A 170 5.98 -1.65 -0.78
N LEU A 171 4.85 -2.32 -0.68
CA LEU A 171 3.92 -2.07 0.42
C LEU A 171 4.68 -2.26 1.74
N GLN A 172 4.51 -1.32 2.66
CA GLN A 172 5.24 -1.32 3.92
C GLN A 172 4.77 -2.49 4.80
N SER A 173 5.68 -2.99 5.62
CA SER A 173 5.44 -3.96 6.67
C SER A 173 6.27 -3.57 7.90
N GLY A 174 5.92 -4.09 9.06
CA GLY A 174 6.59 -3.80 10.32
C GLY A 174 5.72 -3.04 11.33
N SER A 175 6.25 -2.89 12.55
CA SER A 175 5.52 -2.26 13.65
C SER A 175 5.11 -0.80 13.43
N SER A 176 5.90 -0.05 12.67
CA SER A 176 5.58 1.33 12.30
C SER A 176 4.81 1.46 10.98
N ALA A 177 4.58 0.36 10.25
CA ALA A 177 3.93 0.42 8.95
C ALA A 177 2.41 0.59 9.09
N PRO A 178 1.78 1.46 8.30
CA PRO A 178 0.33 1.57 8.27
C PRO A 178 -0.31 0.31 7.67
N VAL A 179 -1.50 -0.05 8.18
CA VAL A 179 -2.31 -1.15 7.64
C VAL A 179 -3.77 -0.71 7.59
N TRP A 180 -4.50 -1.13 6.56
CA TRP A 180 -5.97 -1.11 6.55
C TRP A 180 -6.53 -2.51 6.64
N TRP A 181 -5.95 -3.43 5.88
CA TRP A 181 -6.43 -4.80 5.77
C TRP A 181 -6.39 -5.57 7.10
N GLY A 182 -7.37 -6.45 7.31
CA GLY A 182 -7.40 -7.39 8.43
C GLY A 182 -8.49 -7.09 9.46
N GLU A 183 -8.40 -7.76 10.61
CA GLU A 183 -9.35 -7.64 11.70
C GLU A 183 -9.00 -6.51 12.65
N TRP A 184 -10.02 -5.79 13.07
CA TRP A 184 -9.96 -4.71 14.04
C TRP A 184 -11.00 -4.99 15.11
N ILE A 185 -10.59 -4.94 16.37
CA ILE A 185 -11.39 -5.39 17.50
C ILE A 185 -11.55 -4.21 18.46
N ASN A 186 -12.81 -3.88 18.75
CA ASN A 186 -13.17 -3.03 19.87
C ASN A 186 -13.67 -3.95 20.97
N TYR A 187 -12.78 -4.29 21.89
CA TYR A 187 -13.13 -5.19 22.98
C TYR A 187 -12.58 -4.67 24.31
N ASN A 188 -13.45 -4.69 25.31
CA ASN A 188 -13.13 -4.35 26.68
C ASN A 188 -13.79 -5.39 27.57
N HIS A 189 -12.99 -6.29 28.17
CA HIS A 189 -13.45 -7.40 29.01
C HIS A 189 -14.45 -6.99 30.10
N ASN A 190 -14.40 -5.73 30.58
CA ASN A 190 -15.27 -5.24 31.65
C ASN A 190 -16.55 -4.56 31.17
N ARG A 191 -16.86 -4.58 29.87
CA ARG A 191 -18.00 -3.86 29.30
C ARG A 191 -18.84 -4.77 28.43
N SER A 192 -20.16 -4.67 28.57
CA SER A 192 -21.13 -5.41 27.76
C SER A 192 -21.33 -4.81 26.37
N TYR A 193 -20.36 -4.07 25.83
CA TYR A 193 -20.41 -3.53 24.48
C TYR A 193 -19.06 -3.69 23.79
N GLY A 194 -19.08 -3.74 22.47
CA GLY A 194 -17.88 -3.87 21.66
C GLY A 194 -18.20 -3.97 20.18
N GLY A 195 -17.21 -4.39 19.41
CA GLY A 195 -17.38 -4.60 17.98
C GLY A 195 -16.20 -5.28 17.32
N HIS A 196 -16.47 -5.76 16.11
CA HIS A 196 -15.53 -6.36 15.20
C HIS A 196 -15.67 -5.70 13.84
N LEU A 197 -14.55 -5.24 13.29
CA LEU A 197 -14.46 -4.75 11.92
C LEU A 197 -13.48 -5.65 11.18
N PHE A 198 -13.91 -6.20 10.05
CA PHE A 198 -13.03 -6.88 9.14
C PHE A 198 -12.95 -6.11 7.82
N ILE A 199 -11.75 -5.62 7.50
CA ILE A 199 -11.46 -5.02 6.20
C ILE A 199 -10.96 -6.14 5.29
N ARG A 200 -11.87 -6.63 4.43
CA ARG A 200 -11.68 -7.82 3.59
C ARG A 200 -10.74 -7.59 2.43
N GLU A 201 -10.94 -6.46 1.76
CA GLU A 201 -10.27 -6.13 0.52
C GLU A 201 -9.90 -4.67 0.53
N THR A 202 -8.64 -4.39 0.25
CA THR A 202 -8.11 -3.05 0.03
C THR A 202 -7.79 -2.88 -1.45
N SER A 203 -8.00 -1.66 -1.94
CA SER A 203 -7.70 -1.23 -3.30
C SER A 203 -7.02 0.13 -3.26
N SER A 204 -6.65 0.70 -4.41
CA SER A 204 -6.11 2.05 -4.47
C SER A 204 -7.14 3.14 -4.10
N ALA A 205 -8.43 2.85 -4.17
CA ALA A 205 -9.51 3.84 -3.97
C ALA A 205 -10.18 3.74 -2.60
N GLY A 206 -9.97 2.65 -1.87
CA GLY A 206 -10.70 2.36 -0.66
C GLY A 206 -10.74 0.87 -0.33
N PHE A 207 -11.70 0.46 0.48
CA PHE A 207 -11.80 -0.91 0.95
C PHE A 207 -13.24 -1.39 1.15
N LEU A 208 -13.42 -2.72 1.07
CA LEU A 208 -14.65 -3.41 1.44
C LEU A 208 -14.54 -3.88 2.90
N PHE A 209 -15.56 -3.59 3.70
CA PHE A 209 -15.56 -3.96 5.12
C PHE A 209 -16.86 -4.61 5.58
N ASP A 210 -16.75 -5.36 6.68
CA ASP A 210 -17.86 -5.82 7.50
C ASP A 210 -17.64 -5.31 8.93
N LEU A 211 -18.56 -4.47 9.40
CA LEU A 211 -18.56 -3.91 10.74
C LEU A 211 -19.73 -4.50 11.51
N SER A 212 -19.46 -5.08 12.68
CA SER A 212 -20.47 -5.57 13.59
C SER A 212 -20.21 -5.04 15.00
N VAL A 213 -21.27 -4.58 15.68
CA VAL A 213 -21.19 -4.00 17.02
C VAL A 213 -22.28 -4.59 17.89
N TYR A 214 -22.08 -4.57 19.21
CA TYR A 214 -23.04 -5.04 20.18
C TYR A 214 -23.05 -4.18 21.44
N SER A 215 -24.20 -4.17 22.12
CA SER A 215 -24.40 -3.58 23.44
C SER A 215 -25.48 -4.36 24.18
N GLY A 216 -25.08 -5.17 25.16
CA GLY A 216 -25.92 -6.19 25.78
C GLY A 216 -26.41 -7.19 24.74
N SER A 217 -27.73 -7.41 24.68
CA SER A 217 -28.37 -8.28 23.70
C SER A 217 -28.68 -7.61 22.35
N HIS A 218 -28.43 -6.31 22.21
CA HIS A 218 -28.65 -5.60 20.95
C HIS A 218 -27.38 -5.60 20.11
N SER A 219 -27.55 -5.72 18.79
CA SER A 219 -26.45 -5.73 17.82
C SER A 219 -26.75 -4.84 16.62
N GLY A 220 -25.71 -4.55 15.85
CA GLY A 220 -25.81 -3.89 14.55
C GLY A 220 -24.73 -4.40 13.61
N LYS A 221 -25.04 -4.44 12.31
CA LYS A 221 -24.13 -4.94 11.28
C LYS A 221 -24.22 -4.10 10.02
N ILE A 222 -23.07 -3.72 9.47
CA ILE A 222 -22.93 -3.01 8.20
C ILE A 222 -21.90 -3.74 7.35
N THR A 223 -22.26 -4.03 6.11
CA THR A 223 -21.32 -4.45 5.08
C THR A 223 -21.37 -3.42 3.97
N SER A 224 -20.26 -2.71 3.73
CA SER A 224 -20.21 -1.64 2.73
C SER A 224 -18.78 -1.39 2.24
N GLN A 225 -18.66 -0.45 1.30
CA GLN A 225 -17.39 0.04 0.79
C GLN A 225 -17.09 1.41 1.39
N ALA A 226 -15.84 1.62 1.79
CA ALA A 226 -15.30 2.91 2.17
C ALA A 226 -14.34 3.41 1.08
N VAL A 227 -14.32 4.72 0.85
CA VAL A 227 -13.43 5.39 -0.09
C VAL A 227 -12.38 6.17 0.69
N PHE A 228 -11.12 6.12 0.26
CA PHE A 228 -10.07 6.91 0.88
C PHE A 228 -10.28 8.41 0.62
N VAL A 229 -10.20 9.19 1.69
CA VAL A 229 -10.29 10.66 1.66
C VAL A 229 -8.90 11.29 1.84
N SER A 230 -8.04 10.64 2.61
CA SER A 230 -6.64 11.00 2.79
C SER A 230 -5.81 9.76 3.16
N ARG A 231 -4.52 9.93 3.42
CA ARG A 231 -3.60 8.84 3.80
C ARG A 231 -4.15 7.96 4.94
N ASP A 232 -4.74 8.60 5.94
CA ASP A 232 -5.17 7.96 7.19
C ASP A 232 -6.69 8.05 7.41
N MET A 233 -7.46 8.47 6.39
CA MET A 233 -8.90 8.63 6.50
C MET A 233 -9.65 7.95 5.35
N ALA A 234 -10.73 7.26 5.70
CA ALA A 234 -11.69 6.72 4.75
C ALA A 234 -13.12 7.10 5.17
N TYR A 235 -14.05 7.02 4.22
CA TYR A 235 -15.44 7.38 4.42
C TYR A 235 -16.35 6.39 3.68
N ALA A 236 -17.44 5.98 4.32
CA ALA A 236 -18.45 5.09 3.76
C ALA A 236 -19.84 5.74 3.86
N LYS A 237 -20.57 5.68 2.76
CA LYS A 237 -21.97 6.10 2.67
C LYS A 237 -22.86 4.87 2.75
N ILE A 238 -23.79 4.86 3.70
CA ILE A 238 -24.60 3.68 4.06
C ILE A 238 -26.05 3.95 3.68
N GLN A 239 -26.64 3.09 2.85
CA GLN A 239 -28.04 3.23 2.45
C GLN A 239 -28.95 2.82 3.62
N ASN A 240 -29.78 3.74 4.13
CA ASN A 240 -30.82 3.41 5.11
C ASN A 240 -32.10 2.95 4.41
N GLN A 241 -32.95 2.24 5.16
CA GLN A 241 -34.26 1.77 4.67
C GLN A 241 -35.21 2.91 4.28
N ASN A 242 -35.03 4.11 4.83
CA ASN A 242 -35.87 5.29 4.61
C ASN A 242 -35.44 6.14 3.39
N SER A 243 -34.55 5.65 2.53
CA SER A 243 -33.93 6.39 1.40
C SER A 243 -32.97 7.53 1.79
N GLU A 244 -32.75 7.79 3.09
CA GLU A 244 -31.67 8.65 3.56
C GLU A 244 -30.36 7.85 3.63
N TYR A 245 -29.24 8.56 3.77
CA TYR A 245 -27.94 7.94 3.89
C TYR A 245 -27.37 8.17 5.28
N GLY A 246 -26.95 7.09 5.92
CA GLY A 246 -26.03 7.14 7.03
C GLY A 246 -24.60 7.30 6.54
N GLU A 247 -23.71 7.70 7.43
CA GLU A 247 -22.31 7.97 7.08
C GLU A 247 -21.39 7.47 8.19
N ILE A 248 -20.31 6.82 7.79
CA ILE A 248 -19.27 6.33 8.69
C ILE A 248 -17.93 6.85 8.19
N SER A 249 -17.14 7.43 9.08
CA SER A 249 -15.76 7.81 8.82
C SER A 249 -14.80 6.93 9.63
N PHE A 250 -13.63 6.68 9.03
CA PHE A 250 -12.57 5.86 9.61
C PHE A 250 -11.32 6.72 9.68
N ARG A 251 -10.65 6.72 10.83
CA ARG A 251 -9.37 7.41 11.02
C ARG A 251 -8.35 6.45 11.63
N ARG A 252 -7.31 6.15 10.87
CA ARG A 252 -6.20 5.33 11.33
C ARG A 252 -5.24 6.15 12.19
N ASN A 253 -4.72 5.52 13.23
CA ASN A 253 -3.66 6.07 14.08
C ASN A 253 -2.68 4.96 14.48
N ILE A 254 -1.43 5.32 14.74
CA ILE A 254 -0.41 4.40 15.25
C ILE A 254 0.20 5.03 16.50
N VAL A 255 0.15 4.31 17.61
CA VAL A 255 0.69 4.75 18.91
C VAL A 255 1.56 3.63 19.47
N ASP A 256 2.85 3.90 19.67
CA ASP A 256 3.83 2.92 20.18
C ASP A 256 3.83 1.58 19.41
N GLY A 257 3.67 1.64 18.08
CA GLY A 257 3.60 0.48 17.18
C GLY A 257 2.25 -0.24 17.14
N LYS A 258 1.33 0.07 18.08
CA LYS A 258 -0.04 -0.41 18.06
C LYS A 258 -0.88 0.41 17.08
N LYS A 259 -1.73 -0.28 16.33
CA LYS A 259 -2.53 0.31 15.25
C LYS A 259 -3.98 0.40 15.71
N PHE A 260 -4.52 1.60 15.63
CA PHE A 260 -5.87 1.93 16.04
C PHE A 260 -6.66 2.50 14.86
N LEU A 261 -7.96 2.22 14.87
CA LEU A 261 -8.92 2.76 13.93
C LEU A 261 -10.08 3.36 14.71
N SER A 262 -10.18 4.68 14.68
CA SER A 262 -11.37 5.38 15.16
C SER A 262 -12.45 5.29 14.10
N ILE A 263 -13.61 4.80 14.48
CA ILE A 263 -14.82 4.76 13.66
C ILE A 263 -15.78 5.79 14.23
N ASP A 264 -16.29 6.67 13.39
CA ASP A 264 -17.25 7.69 13.78
C ASP A 264 -18.45 7.64 12.83
N GLU A 265 -19.64 7.40 13.38
CA GLU A 265 -20.91 7.59 12.67
C GLU A 265 -21.22 9.09 12.56
N THR A 266 -20.99 9.66 11.38
CA THR A 266 -21.16 11.10 11.10
C THR A 266 -22.57 11.46 10.65
N ALA A 267 -23.36 10.48 10.20
CA ALA A 267 -24.78 10.60 9.96
C ALA A 267 -25.50 9.30 10.34
N ASP A 268 -26.75 9.40 10.77
CA ASP A 268 -27.46 8.31 11.45
C ASP A 268 -27.53 7.01 10.62
N CYS A 269 -27.01 5.93 11.20
CA CYS A 269 -27.08 4.57 10.67
C CYS A 269 -28.05 3.68 11.46
N SER A 270 -29.01 4.27 12.19
CA SER A 270 -29.95 3.56 13.08
C SER A 270 -30.69 2.39 12.43
N SER A 271 -30.94 2.44 11.11
CA SER A 271 -31.64 1.34 10.40
C SER A 271 -30.85 0.01 10.35
N HIS A 272 -29.58 0.03 10.73
CA HIS A 272 -28.67 -1.13 10.71
C HIS A 272 -28.29 -1.64 12.11
N ARG A 273 -28.89 -1.11 13.18
CA ARG A 273 -28.54 -1.46 14.58
C ARG A 273 -29.75 -1.44 15.53
N GLY A 274 -29.68 -2.24 16.59
CA GLY A 274 -30.65 -2.24 17.67
C GLY A 274 -30.58 -0.97 18.54
N MET A 275 -31.60 -0.75 19.37
CA MET A 275 -31.70 0.42 20.24
C MET A 275 -30.51 0.53 21.19
N GLY A 276 -29.88 1.70 21.25
CA GLY A 276 -28.74 1.97 22.14
C GLY A 276 -27.39 1.40 21.69
N VAL A 277 -27.34 0.77 20.51
CA VAL A 277 -26.10 0.37 19.86
C VAL A 277 -25.55 1.55 19.06
N ILE A 278 -24.24 1.73 19.04
CA ILE A 278 -23.56 2.68 18.16
C ILE A 278 -22.44 2.03 17.38
N PHE A 279 -22.23 2.47 16.13
CA PHE A 279 -21.10 2.02 15.30
C PHE A 279 -19.79 2.73 15.65
N SER A 280 -19.86 3.88 16.34
CA SER A 280 -18.68 4.65 16.72
C SER A 280 -17.87 3.96 17.82
N GLY A 281 -16.55 4.01 17.71
CA GLY A 281 -15.65 3.44 18.71
C GLY A 281 -14.20 3.38 18.22
N GLU A 282 -13.29 3.07 19.13
CA GLU A 282 -11.88 2.84 18.82
C GLU A 282 -11.61 1.34 18.72
N PHE A 283 -11.08 0.91 17.58
CA PHE A 283 -10.78 -0.49 17.30
C PHE A 283 -9.28 -0.67 17.21
N GLN A 284 -8.75 -1.70 17.87
CA GLN A 284 -7.35 -2.06 17.77
C GLN A 284 -7.16 -3.14 16.72
N TRP A 285 -6.16 -3.00 15.86
CA TRP A 285 -5.82 -4.02 14.88
C TRP A 285 -5.41 -5.33 15.57
N SER A 286 -5.97 -6.45 15.12
CA SER A 286 -5.55 -7.80 15.49
C SER A 286 -4.22 -8.08 14.81
N SER A 287 -3.11 -7.86 15.52
CA SER A 287 -1.76 -7.93 14.99
C SER A 287 -1.45 -9.24 14.27
N ASP A 288 -0.70 -9.16 13.16
CA ASP A 288 -0.21 -10.32 12.42
C ASP A 288 1.33 -10.30 12.36
N ASN A 289 1.98 -11.34 12.85
CA ASN A 289 3.44 -11.38 12.95
C ASN A 289 4.14 -11.42 11.59
N LEU A 290 3.49 -11.95 10.55
CA LEU A 290 4.03 -11.88 9.19
C LEU A 290 4.20 -10.43 8.76
N PHE A 291 3.29 -9.55 9.19
CA PHE A 291 3.39 -8.12 8.94
C PHE A 291 4.23 -7.39 9.97
N GLU A 292 4.00 -7.58 11.27
CA GLU A 292 4.69 -6.86 12.35
C GLU A 292 6.21 -7.06 12.35
N LEU A 293 6.68 -8.23 11.93
CA LEU A 293 8.10 -8.56 11.81
C LEU A 293 8.70 -8.20 10.44
N GLY A 294 7.89 -7.68 9.52
CA GLY A 294 8.35 -7.17 8.23
C GLY A 294 8.45 -8.20 7.11
N PHE A 295 8.01 -9.45 7.30
CA PHE A 295 8.12 -10.50 6.28
C PHE A 295 7.20 -10.27 5.09
N LEU A 296 5.94 -9.88 5.36
CA LEU A 296 4.87 -9.70 4.38
C LEU A 296 4.17 -8.35 4.58
N ASN A 297 3.68 -7.78 3.49
CA ASN A 297 2.90 -6.56 3.52
C ASN A 297 1.38 -6.82 3.46
N GLU A 298 0.57 -5.77 3.53
CA GLU A 298 -0.89 -5.90 3.58
C GLU A 298 -1.50 -6.62 2.36
N LEU A 299 -0.98 -6.42 1.14
CA LEU A 299 -1.50 -7.13 -0.04
C LEU A 299 -1.10 -8.60 -0.05
N ASP A 300 0.08 -8.94 0.47
CA ASP A 300 0.48 -10.33 0.62
C ASP A 300 -0.44 -11.05 1.61
N LEU A 301 -0.78 -10.42 2.74
CA LEU A 301 -1.74 -10.97 3.69
C LEU A 301 -3.13 -11.13 3.06
N GLN A 302 -3.63 -10.13 2.34
CA GLN A 302 -4.90 -10.20 1.62
C GLN A 302 -4.92 -11.33 0.59
N ARG A 303 -3.82 -11.56 -0.14
CA ARG A 303 -3.68 -12.66 -1.11
C ARG A 303 -3.61 -14.02 -0.43
N ILE A 304 -2.98 -14.11 0.74
CA ILE A 304 -3.00 -15.34 1.54
C ILE A 304 -4.43 -15.62 2.04
N TYR A 305 -5.14 -14.59 2.51
CA TYR A 305 -6.55 -14.71 2.89
C TYR A 305 -7.44 -15.13 1.71
N SER A 306 -7.20 -14.66 0.48
CA SER A 306 -7.98 -15.11 -0.67
C SER A 306 -7.77 -16.59 -1.02
N VAL A 307 -6.67 -17.19 -0.56
CA VAL A 307 -6.37 -18.62 -0.72
C VAL A 307 -6.87 -19.46 0.46
N LEU A 308 -6.79 -18.93 1.69
CA LEU A 308 -7.18 -19.63 2.91
C LEU A 308 -8.66 -19.44 3.27
N GLY A 309 -9.27 -18.32 2.89
CA GLY A 309 -10.56 -17.89 3.41
C GLY A 309 -10.59 -17.86 4.94
N SER A 310 -11.66 -18.39 5.54
CA SER A 310 -11.81 -18.47 7.00
C SER A 310 -10.68 -19.21 7.73
N TYR A 311 -9.95 -20.11 7.05
CA TYR A 311 -8.80 -20.81 7.64
C TYR A 311 -7.61 -19.88 7.95
N TYR A 312 -7.62 -18.65 7.43
CA TYR A 312 -6.58 -17.66 7.69
C TYR A 312 -6.36 -17.40 9.18
N PHE A 313 -7.43 -17.30 9.97
CA PHE A 313 -7.33 -16.92 11.37
C PHE A 313 -6.70 -18.03 12.22
N ASP A 314 -6.94 -19.29 11.88
CA ASP A 314 -6.26 -20.40 12.51
C ASP A 314 -4.82 -20.54 12.03
N PHE A 315 -4.58 -20.37 10.73
CA PHE A 315 -3.24 -20.32 10.16
C PHE A 315 -2.37 -19.26 10.83
N LYS A 316 -2.88 -18.04 11.00
CA LYS A 316 -2.23 -16.91 11.66
C LYS A 316 -1.70 -17.26 13.05
N LYS A 317 -2.48 -18.01 13.86
CA LYS A 317 -2.06 -18.48 15.20
C LYS A 317 -0.85 -19.42 15.16
N ARG A 318 -0.56 -20.07 14.03
CA ARG A 318 0.63 -20.94 13.85
C ARG A 318 1.84 -20.16 13.34
N MET A 319 1.65 -18.93 12.87
CA MET A 319 2.72 -18.07 12.34
C MET A 319 3.25 -17.10 13.40
N GLU A 320 3.70 -17.61 14.56
CA GLU A 320 4.24 -16.78 15.64
C GLU A 320 5.76 -16.56 15.54
N GLY A 321 6.54 -17.62 15.76
CA GLY A 321 7.99 -17.60 15.60
C GLY A 321 8.34 -17.78 14.13
N ILE A 322 8.51 -16.68 13.40
CA ILE A 322 8.70 -16.70 11.95
C ILE A 322 10.19 -16.71 11.59
N GLY A 323 10.56 -17.57 10.64
CA GLY A 323 11.89 -17.62 10.04
C GLY A 323 11.82 -17.83 8.53
N GLU A 324 12.86 -17.38 7.83
CA GLU A 324 13.06 -17.72 6.42
C GLU A 324 13.66 -19.11 6.28
N GLY A 325 13.49 -19.75 5.13
CA GLY A 325 14.41 -20.81 4.77
C GLY A 325 14.42 -21.15 3.29
N GLU A 326 15.04 -22.29 3.01
CA GLU A 326 15.48 -22.60 1.65
C GLU A 326 14.34 -23.14 0.79
N ASN A 327 14.30 -22.67 -0.45
CA ASN A 327 13.44 -23.22 -1.49
C ASN A 327 14.16 -24.39 -2.17
N LEU A 328 13.58 -25.59 -2.07
CA LEU A 328 14.11 -26.84 -2.63
C LEU A 328 13.54 -27.16 -4.02
N ASP A 329 12.58 -26.36 -4.50
CA ASP A 329 11.95 -26.50 -5.79
C ASP A 329 12.74 -25.79 -6.90
N THR A 330 12.42 -26.11 -8.16
CA THR A 330 13.11 -25.52 -9.33
C THR A 330 12.56 -24.15 -9.74
N PHE A 331 11.38 -23.78 -9.25
CA PHE A 331 10.77 -22.48 -9.50
C PHE A 331 11.14 -21.48 -8.40
N GLU A 332 11.16 -20.19 -8.71
CA GLU A 332 11.51 -19.15 -7.74
C GLU A 332 10.36 -18.88 -6.76
N ALA A 333 10.63 -19.07 -5.47
CA ALA A 333 9.72 -18.72 -4.38
C ALA A 333 10.50 -18.34 -3.11
N LYS A 334 9.96 -17.39 -2.34
CA LYS A 334 10.37 -17.11 -0.97
C LYS A 334 9.66 -18.08 -0.03
N VAL A 335 10.36 -18.57 0.99
CA VAL A 335 9.83 -19.54 1.94
C VAL A 335 9.92 -18.99 3.35
N PHE A 336 8.79 -19.05 4.06
CA PHE A 336 8.69 -18.68 5.47
C PHE A 336 8.12 -19.85 6.26
N TYR A 337 8.67 -20.09 7.44
CA TYR A 337 8.18 -21.06 8.42
C TYR A 337 7.70 -20.29 9.64
N GLY A 338 6.64 -20.76 10.27
CA GLY A 338 6.15 -20.22 11.52
C GLY A 338 5.85 -21.34 12.50
N GLY A 339 6.02 -21.09 13.79
CA GLY A 339 5.54 -22.01 14.80
C GLY A 339 5.37 -21.36 16.15
N VAL A 340 4.52 -21.97 16.98
CA VAL A 340 4.30 -21.51 18.36
C VAL A 340 5.42 -22.06 19.24
N ARG A 341 6.05 -21.18 20.00
CA ARG A 341 7.23 -21.52 20.81
C ARG A 341 6.89 -22.64 21.80
N GLY A 342 7.58 -23.77 21.68
CA GLY A 342 7.36 -24.95 22.54
C GLY A 342 6.29 -25.92 22.03
N MET A 343 5.58 -25.57 20.94
CA MET A 343 4.50 -26.36 20.35
C MET A 343 4.77 -26.72 18.88
N TYR A 344 6.02 -26.67 18.43
CA TYR A 344 6.42 -26.94 17.03
C TYR A 344 6.01 -28.33 16.50
N THR A 345 5.68 -29.28 17.38
CA THR A 345 5.18 -30.60 16.98
C THR A 345 3.69 -30.64 16.64
N TYR A 346 2.94 -29.56 16.93
CA TYR A 346 1.48 -29.49 16.77
C TYR A 346 1.01 -28.19 16.09
N MET A 347 1.78 -27.11 16.24
CA MET A 347 1.43 -25.76 15.79
C MET A 347 2.57 -25.17 14.95
N GLU A 348 2.63 -25.59 13.69
CA GLU A 348 3.63 -25.13 12.74
C GLU A 348 2.99 -24.85 11.36
N GLY A 349 3.50 -23.85 10.66
CA GLY A 349 3.06 -23.47 9.32
C GLY A 349 4.24 -23.20 8.39
N ILE A 350 3.98 -23.30 7.08
CA ILE A 350 4.90 -22.96 6.01
C ILE A 350 4.16 -22.18 4.92
N ILE A 351 4.84 -21.17 4.38
CA ILE A 351 4.41 -20.37 3.25
C ILE A 351 5.48 -20.41 2.17
N MET A 352 5.09 -20.63 0.93
CA MET A 352 5.90 -20.35 -0.25
C MET A 352 5.19 -19.30 -1.12
N LEU A 353 5.91 -18.24 -1.49
CA LEU A 353 5.41 -17.16 -2.34
C LEU A 353 6.31 -16.99 -3.57
N SER A 354 5.76 -17.19 -4.76
CA SER A 354 6.47 -16.93 -6.02
C SER A 354 6.33 -15.47 -6.47
N SER A 355 7.35 -14.97 -7.15
CA SER A 355 7.37 -13.67 -7.82
C SER A 355 6.29 -13.54 -8.90
N GLU A 356 5.83 -14.66 -9.48
CA GLU A 356 4.76 -14.70 -10.49
C GLU A 356 3.35 -14.74 -9.88
N GLY A 357 3.25 -14.73 -8.55
CA GLY A 357 1.97 -14.68 -7.84
C GLY A 357 1.47 -16.02 -7.30
N GLY A 358 2.21 -17.11 -7.52
CA GLY A 358 1.93 -18.43 -6.95
C GLY A 358 2.07 -18.44 -5.42
N ILE A 359 1.14 -19.10 -4.75
CA ILE A 359 1.05 -19.22 -3.30
C ILE A 359 0.86 -20.69 -2.94
N TRP A 360 1.68 -21.20 -2.04
CA TRP A 360 1.53 -22.53 -1.44
C TRP A 360 1.65 -22.42 0.06
N LEU A 361 0.66 -22.94 0.76
CA LEU A 361 0.51 -22.80 2.21
C LEU A 361 0.24 -24.18 2.78
N ALA A 362 0.88 -24.51 3.89
CA ALA A 362 0.48 -25.64 4.71
C ALA A 362 0.60 -25.28 6.18
N TYR A 363 -0.30 -25.80 7.01
CA TYR A 363 -0.13 -25.75 8.45
C TYR A 363 -0.66 -27.00 9.13
N LEU A 364 -0.03 -27.33 10.25
CA LEU A 364 -0.40 -28.42 11.13
C LEU A 364 -1.48 -27.93 12.10
N ASP A 365 -2.51 -28.75 12.26
CA ASP A 365 -3.64 -28.49 13.14
C ASP A 365 -4.04 -29.77 13.86
N ASP A 366 -3.30 -30.10 14.93
CA ASP A 366 -3.36 -31.25 15.85
C ASP A 366 -3.49 -32.66 15.23
N ASN A 367 -4.42 -32.87 14.32
CA ASN A 367 -4.81 -34.14 13.73
C ASN A 367 -4.51 -34.23 12.22
N ASP A 368 -4.38 -33.10 11.53
CA ASP A 368 -4.13 -33.07 10.08
C ASP A 368 -3.22 -31.91 9.66
N ILE A 369 -2.66 -32.03 8.46
CA ILE A 369 -2.00 -30.94 7.75
C ILE A 369 -2.99 -30.40 6.73
N LYS A 370 -3.33 -29.12 6.83
CA LYS A 370 -4.19 -28.44 5.86
C LYS A 370 -3.30 -27.75 4.83
N TYR A 371 -3.51 -28.06 3.56
CA TYR A 371 -2.73 -27.53 2.46
C TYR A 371 -3.60 -26.76 1.47
N PHE A 372 -3.10 -25.61 1.03
CA PHE A 372 -3.79 -24.67 0.16
C PHE A 372 -2.83 -24.12 -0.89
N THR A 373 -3.37 -23.81 -2.07
CA THR A 373 -2.63 -23.14 -3.13
C THR A 373 -3.57 -22.44 -4.09
N ASN A 374 -3.11 -21.38 -4.76
CA ASN A 374 -3.79 -20.79 -5.91
C ASN A 374 -3.33 -21.37 -7.26
N ASP A 375 -2.32 -22.24 -7.28
CA ASP A 375 -1.83 -22.89 -8.50
C ASP A 375 -2.59 -24.19 -8.76
N ILE A 376 -3.30 -24.24 -9.89
CA ILE A 376 -4.11 -25.38 -10.30
C ILE A 376 -3.29 -26.68 -10.43
N ASN A 377 -2.00 -26.57 -10.80
CA ASN A 377 -1.13 -27.73 -10.98
C ASN A 377 -0.73 -28.38 -9.66
N TRP A 378 -0.91 -27.69 -8.54
CA TRP A 378 -0.53 -28.15 -7.21
C TRP A 378 -1.74 -28.38 -6.30
N LYS A 379 -2.97 -28.43 -6.83
CA LYS A 379 -4.18 -28.65 -6.00
C LYS A 379 -4.25 -30.05 -5.37
N THR A 380 -3.53 -31.04 -5.90
CA THR A 380 -3.56 -32.43 -5.41
C THR A 380 -2.16 -32.97 -5.05
N LYS A 381 -1.14 -32.10 -5.03
CA LYS A 381 0.24 -32.45 -4.70
C LYS A 381 0.97 -31.25 -4.11
N THR A 382 2.05 -31.50 -3.38
CA THR A 382 2.83 -30.49 -2.67
C THR A 382 4.18 -30.23 -3.35
N PRO A 383 4.68 -28.99 -3.37
CA PRO A 383 6.06 -28.68 -3.73
C PRO A 383 7.08 -29.46 -2.88
N ARG A 384 8.29 -29.67 -3.41
CA ARG A 384 9.36 -30.39 -2.73
C ARG A 384 9.74 -29.76 -1.40
N THR A 385 9.67 -28.44 -1.33
CA THR A 385 9.92 -27.68 -0.09
C THR A 385 8.89 -28.01 0.99
N ILE A 386 7.60 -28.07 0.64
CA ILE A 386 6.54 -28.48 1.58
C ILE A 386 6.64 -29.97 1.91
N ASP A 387 7.03 -30.82 0.95
CA ASP A 387 7.32 -32.24 1.22
C ASP A 387 8.46 -32.42 2.23
N ASN A 388 9.51 -31.61 2.13
CA ASN A 388 10.62 -31.64 3.08
C ASN A 388 10.15 -31.18 4.47
N TRP A 389 9.39 -30.09 4.53
CA TRP A 389 8.81 -29.60 5.78
C TRP A 389 7.91 -30.65 6.45
N ARG A 390 7.01 -31.29 5.68
CA ARG A 390 6.08 -32.32 6.18
C ARG A 390 6.78 -33.64 6.56
N SER A 391 8.02 -33.86 6.14
CA SER A 391 8.76 -35.10 6.45
C SER A 391 9.00 -35.32 7.94
N ARG A 392 8.80 -34.28 8.77
CA ARG A 392 8.80 -34.36 10.24
C ARG A 392 7.48 -34.87 10.83
N PHE A 393 6.43 -34.94 10.02
CA PHE A 393 5.06 -35.25 10.41
C PHE A 393 4.47 -36.41 9.57
N GLN A 394 5.28 -37.42 9.23
CA GLN A 394 4.88 -38.47 8.26
C GLN A 394 3.63 -39.27 8.65
N GLN A 395 3.28 -39.28 9.94
CA GLN A 395 2.12 -39.99 10.46
C GLN A 395 0.82 -39.16 10.35
N VAL A 396 0.92 -37.88 9.98
CA VAL A 396 -0.21 -36.94 9.93
C VAL A 396 -0.78 -36.90 8.51
N GLU A 397 -2.10 -37.03 8.41
CA GLU A 397 -2.81 -36.96 7.12
C GLU A 397 -2.77 -35.54 6.56
N ILE A 398 -2.58 -35.41 5.24
CA ILE A 398 -2.67 -34.12 4.53
C ILE A 398 -4.02 -33.97 3.83
N LYS A 399 -4.69 -32.84 4.08
CA LYS A 399 -5.93 -32.43 3.42
C LYS A 399 -5.64 -31.34 2.41
N TYR A 400 -5.91 -31.64 1.14
CA TYR A 400 -5.84 -30.68 0.04
C TYR A 400 -7.16 -29.88 -0.04
N ILE A 401 -7.11 -28.59 0.27
CA ILE A 401 -8.30 -27.74 0.34
C ILE A 401 -8.29 -26.77 -0.86
N SER A 402 -9.32 -26.87 -1.69
CA SER A 402 -9.45 -26.07 -2.92
C SER A 402 -10.50 -24.97 -2.83
N ASP A 403 -11.57 -25.19 -2.05
CA ASP A 403 -12.73 -24.30 -1.95
C ASP A 403 -12.82 -23.72 -0.53
N THR A 404 -12.59 -22.42 -0.41
CA THR A 404 -12.59 -21.69 0.86
C THR A 404 -13.56 -20.53 0.80
N SER A 405 -14.38 -20.34 1.84
CA SER A 405 -15.22 -19.14 1.96
C SER A 405 -14.36 -17.96 2.41
N THR A 406 -14.36 -16.89 1.62
CA THR A 406 -13.77 -15.59 1.97
C THR A 406 -14.79 -14.63 2.58
N LEU A 407 -16.06 -15.04 2.66
CA LEU A 407 -17.08 -14.30 3.40
C LEU A 407 -16.90 -14.55 4.90
N PRO A 408 -17.08 -13.53 5.76
CA PRO A 408 -16.93 -13.68 7.20
C PRO A 408 -17.86 -14.77 7.71
N HIS A 409 -17.29 -15.72 8.46
CA HIS A 409 -18.07 -16.53 9.40
C HIS A 409 -18.59 -15.59 10.50
N ASP A 410 -19.65 -15.94 11.23
CA ASP A 410 -20.29 -15.05 12.21
C ASP A 410 -19.37 -14.81 13.43
N ALA A 411 -18.37 -13.93 13.28
CA ALA A 411 -17.26 -13.72 14.22
C ALA A 411 -17.73 -13.27 15.61
N LEU A 412 -18.88 -12.59 15.67
CA LEU A 412 -19.57 -12.27 16.91
C LEU A 412 -20.00 -13.51 17.69
N GLY A 413 -20.46 -14.55 17.00
CA GLY A 413 -20.85 -15.82 17.61
C GLY A 413 -19.67 -16.57 18.20
N GLU A 414 -18.49 -16.52 17.58
CA GLU A 414 -17.27 -17.14 18.12
C GLU A 414 -16.67 -16.36 19.30
N ILE A 415 -16.68 -15.02 19.24
CA ILE A 415 -16.24 -14.18 20.37
C ILE A 415 -17.16 -14.42 21.58
N LEU A 416 -18.48 -14.50 21.37
CA LEU A 416 -19.43 -14.81 22.44
C LEU A 416 -19.29 -16.24 22.96
N LYS A 417 -18.96 -17.20 22.11
CA LYS A 417 -18.76 -18.59 22.50
C LYS A 417 -17.48 -18.81 23.31
N ASN A 418 -16.37 -18.18 22.91
CA ASN A 418 -15.13 -18.21 23.69
C ASN A 418 -15.32 -17.57 25.08
N LEU A 419 -16.20 -16.57 25.20
CA LEU A 419 -16.60 -15.98 26.48
C LEU A 419 -17.44 -16.94 27.34
N GLU A 420 -18.34 -17.72 26.74
CA GLU A 420 -19.07 -18.78 27.47
C GLU A 420 -18.13 -19.89 27.97
N ASP A 421 -17.13 -20.27 27.16
CA ASP A 421 -16.14 -21.27 27.52
C ASP A 421 -15.21 -20.76 28.65
N GLU A 422 -14.76 -19.50 28.63
CA GLU A 422 -13.97 -18.90 29.73
C GLU A 422 -14.79 -18.72 31.03
N MET A 423 -16.09 -18.41 30.94
CA MET A 423 -16.97 -18.27 32.12
C MET A 423 -17.41 -19.62 32.72
N THR A 424 -17.19 -20.73 32.03
CA THR A 424 -17.50 -22.08 32.54
C THR A 424 -16.30 -22.80 33.12
N GLU A 425 -15.09 -22.24 32.97
CA GLU A 425 -13.84 -22.74 33.58
C GLU A 425 -13.47 -22.06 34.93
N GLU A 426 -14.18 -21.01 35.35
CA GLU A 426 -14.18 -20.47 36.74
C GLU A 426 -15.30 -21.08 37.60
#